data_AF-A0A6A6DVG9-F1
#
_entry.id   AF-A0A6A6DVG9-F1
#
_cell.length_a   1.000
_cell.length_b   1.000
_cell.length_c   1.000
_cell.angle_alpha   90.00
_cell.angle_beta   90.00
_cell.angle_gamma   90.00
#
_symmetry.space_group_name_H-M   'P 1'
#
loop_
_entity.id
_entity.type
_entity.pdbx_description
1 polymer ?
#
loop_
_entity_poly.entity_id
_entity_poly.type
_entity_poly.pdbx_seq_one_letter_code
_entity_poly.pdbx_strand_id
1 'polypeptide(L)'
;MSREPTIPAKKKDFLRSQKRVLSQDIAPSQKLYEKAEKAGIRGSVINDVVYKVNRELKRQTRLVYSDMSMDAVAEQIDAFYWNAGAPDLVAQADSAAGAEGKESGTLYVGDDLSLDENISKLSPTWDASTDPPGSSEDADVDQDTYMTAVTRLQDLSAKRLTLQQKLTTCRTLLSLLKPYRNPQGNVQPNLVTRDAPLATELVKTRTLAIRVVGRVGEKYGDVQVPATEEGEDSDTEMVVDDGNAKLGKVLSSW
;
A
#
# COMPACT_ATOMS: atom_id res chain seq x y z
N MET A 1 31.26 6.23 -28.12
CA MET A 1 30.16 5.66 -27.31
C MET A 1 30.74 5.14 -26.01
N SER A 2 30.75 5.98 -24.99
CA SER A 2 31.16 5.65 -23.62
C SER A 2 30.12 4.71 -23.02
N ARG A 3 30.47 3.43 -22.84
CA ARG A 3 29.65 2.52 -22.04
C ARG A 3 29.79 2.95 -20.59
N GLU A 4 28.72 3.48 -20.01
CA GLU A 4 28.69 3.67 -18.57
C GLU A 4 28.89 2.32 -17.87
N PRO A 5 29.75 2.24 -16.85
CA PRO A 5 29.98 1.00 -16.13
C PRO A 5 28.70 0.60 -15.39
N THR A 6 28.30 -0.66 -15.54
CA THR A 6 27.15 -1.23 -14.84
C THR A 6 27.32 -1.10 -13.32
N ILE A 7 26.23 -1.00 -12.56
CA ILE A 7 26.24 -0.93 -11.09
C ILE A 7 27.11 -2.05 -10.46
N PRO A 8 27.00 -3.33 -10.86
CA PRO A 8 27.90 -4.37 -10.35
C PRO A 8 29.37 -4.11 -10.70
N ALA A 9 29.68 -3.54 -11.87
CA ALA A 9 31.05 -3.17 -12.23
C ALA A 9 31.61 -2.06 -11.32
N LYS A 10 30.81 -1.02 -11.03
CA LYS A 10 31.18 0.04 -10.06
C LYS A 10 31.44 -0.53 -8.66
N LYS A 11 30.60 -1.46 -8.20
CA LYS A 11 30.77 -2.14 -6.90
C LYS A 11 32.05 -2.98 -6.87
N LYS A 12 32.33 -3.75 -7.93
CA LYS A 12 33.59 -4.51 -8.05
C LYS A 12 34.82 -3.61 -8.07
N ASP A 13 34.77 -2.50 -8.78
CA ASP A 13 35.89 -1.55 -8.83
C ASP A 13 36.13 -0.87 -7.49
N PHE A 14 35.08 -0.58 -6.72
CA PHE A 14 35.19 -0.16 -5.33
C PHE A 14 35.84 -1.24 -4.45
N LEU A 15 35.40 -2.50 -4.53
CA LEU A 15 36.00 -3.58 -3.74
C LEU A 15 37.49 -3.79 -4.10
N ARG A 16 37.85 -3.64 -5.37
CA ARG A 16 39.26 -3.68 -5.83
C ARG A 16 40.07 -2.52 -5.30
N SER A 17 39.51 -1.30 -5.25
CA SER A 17 40.21 -0.15 -4.68
C SER A 17 40.44 -0.32 -3.18
N GLN A 18 39.45 -0.82 -2.44
CA GLN A 18 39.58 -1.13 -1.01
C GLN A 18 40.59 -2.25 -0.76
N LYS A 19 40.59 -3.32 -1.58
CA LYS A 19 41.63 -4.36 -1.53
C LYS A 19 43.02 -3.78 -1.71
N ARG A 20 43.21 -2.84 -2.64
CA ARG A 20 44.50 -2.18 -2.86
C ARG A 20 44.97 -1.44 -1.61
N VAL A 21 44.07 -0.70 -0.94
CA VAL A 21 44.36 0.00 0.31
C VAL A 21 44.74 -0.99 1.43
N LEU A 22 43.97 -2.06 1.60
CA LEU A 22 44.21 -3.07 2.64
C LEU A 22 45.46 -3.92 2.39
N SER A 23 45.82 -4.13 1.12
CA SER A 23 47.02 -4.88 0.72
C SER A 23 48.31 -4.05 0.76
N GLN A 24 48.22 -2.78 1.15
CA GLN A 24 49.38 -1.90 1.20
C GLN A 24 50.38 -2.40 2.25
N ASP A 25 51.65 -2.45 1.86
CA ASP A 25 52.72 -2.87 2.75
C ASP A 25 52.86 -1.91 3.93
N ILE A 26 52.99 -2.47 5.13
CA ILE A 26 53.20 -1.69 6.34
C ILE A 26 54.67 -1.28 6.36
N ALA A 27 54.92 0.02 6.35
CA ALA A 27 56.25 0.57 6.59
C ALA A 27 56.54 0.58 8.10
N PRO A 28 57.78 0.29 8.52
CA PRO A 28 58.14 0.36 9.93
C PRO A 28 58.03 1.81 10.42
N SER A 29 57.13 2.07 11.36
CA SER A 29 56.96 3.41 11.93
C SER A 29 58.14 3.78 12.82
N GLN A 30 58.49 5.06 12.87
CA GLN A 30 59.57 5.57 13.73
C GLN A 30 59.33 5.23 15.22
N LYS A 31 58.06 5.24 15.64
CA LYS A 31 57.62 4.81 16.98
C LYS A 31 57.98 3.35 17.29
N LEU A 32 57.95 2.48 16.28
CA LEU A 32 58.31 1.06 16.42
C LEU A 32 59.81 0.92 16.66
N TYR A 33 60.64 1.68 15.93
CA TYR A 33 62.08 1.73 16.15
C TYR A 33 62.43 2.27 17.54
N GLU A 34 61.82 3.38 17.98
CA GLU A 34 62.05 3.94 19.33
C GLU A 34 61.70 2.94 20.44
N LYS A 35 60.60 2.19 20.28
CA LYS A 35 60.17 1.18 21.25
C LYS A 35 61.10 -0.05 21.25
N ALA A 36 61.61 -0.42 20.08
CA ALA A 36 62.54 -1.53 19.93
C ALA A 36 63.95 -1.19 20.44
N GLU A 37 64.41 0.04 20.27
CA GLU A 37 65.67 0.54 20.83
C GLU A 37 65.60 0.55 22.37
N LYS A 38 64.49 1.01 22.95
CA LYS A 38 64.22 0.90 24.39
C LYS A 38 64.18 -0.55 24.90
N ALA A 39 63.86 -1.51 24.03
CA ALA A 39 63.82 -2.94 24.34
C ALA A 39 65.13 -3.67 23.98
N GLY A 40 66.17 -2.97 23.48
CA GLY A 40 67.44 -3.57 23.07
C GLY A 40 67.38 -4.43 21.81
N ILE A 41 66.32 -4.31 20.99
CA ILE A 41 66.13 -5.11 19.78
C ILE A 41 66.82 -4.42 18.61
N ARG A 42 67.67 -5.18 17.90
CA ARG A 42 68.38 -4.68 16.71
C ARG A 42 67.41 -4.38 15.57
N GLY A 43 67.60 -3.23 14.91
CA GLY A 43 66.76 -2.80 13.78
C GLY A 43 66.67 -3.79 12.60
N SER A 44 67.66 -4.67 12.42
CA SER A 44 67.61 -5.73 11.41
C SER A 44 66.50 -6.75 11.69
N VAL A 45 66.27 -7.10 12.96
CA VAL A 45 65.23 -8.06 13.36
C VAL A 45 63.85 -7.46 13.12
N ILE A 46 63.69 -6.15 13.33
CA ILE A 46 62.44 -5.43 13.03
C ILE A 46 62.14 -5.49 11.54
N ASN A 47 63.13 -5.23 10.69
CA ASN A 47 62.97 -5.32 9.24
C ASN A 47 62.62 -6.73 8.78
N ASP A 48 63.23 -7.77 9.36
CA ASP A 48 62.89 -9.17 9.05
C ASP A 48 61.46 -9.53 9.49
N VAL A 49 61.02 -9.05 10.66
CA VAL A 49 59.66 -9.26 11.14
C VAL A 49 58.66 -8.51 10.27
N VAL A 50 58.92 -7.25 9.92
CA VAL A 50 58.07 -6.46 9.02
C VAL A 50 57.99 -7.11 7.64
N TYR A 51 59.10 -7.63 7.12
CA TYR A 51 59.10 -8.39 5.88
C TYR A 51 58.23 -9.65 5.96
N LYS A 52 58.33 -10.42 7.04
CA LYS A 52 57.49 -11.62 7.27
C LYS A 52 56.01 -11.26 7.40
N VAL A 53 55.68 -10.19 8.14
CA VAL A 53 54.31 -9.71 8.30
C VAL A 53 53.73 -9.26 6.96
N ASN A 54 54.46 -8.45 6.19
CA ASN A 54 54.02 -8.03 4.86
C ASN A 54 53.84 -9.22 3.91
N ARG A 55 54.68 -10.26 4.01
CA ARG A 55 54.52 -11.51 3.25
C ARG A 55 53.23 -12.26 3.63
N GLU A 56 52.95 -12.43 4.92
CA GLU A 56 51.72 -13.09 5.38
C GLU A 56 50.47 -12.25 5.05
N LEU A 57 50.56 -10.92 5.15
CA LEU A 57 49.48 -10.01 4.76
C LEU A 57 49.14 -10.14 3.27
N LYS A 58 50.15 -10.20 2.38
CA LYS A 58 49.93 -10.48 0.95
C LYS A 58 49.30 -11.84 0.71
N ARG A 59 49.73 -12.86 1.46
CA ARG A 59 49.18 -14.22 1.36
C ARG A 59 47.71 -14.25 1.79
N GLN A 60 47.37 -13.65 2.93
CA GLN A 60 46.00 -13.58 3.43
C GLN A 60 45.10 -12.76 2.49
N THR A 61 45.58 -11.62 2.01
CA THR A 61 44.83 -10.78 1.06
C THR A 61 44.48 -11.56 -0.20
N ARG A 62 45.42 -12.37 -0.73
CA ARG A 62 45.17 -13.20 -1.91
C ARG A 62 44.17 -14.33 -1.65
N LEU A 63 44.17 -14.91 -0.46
CA LEU A 63 43.28 -16.02 -0.09
C LEU A 63 41.86 -15.55 0.23
N VAL A 64 41.73 -14.49 1.03
CA VAL A 64 40.42 -13.99 1.49
C VAL A 64 39.72 -13.21 0.38
N TYR A 65 40.46 -12.35 -0.32
CA TYR A 65 39.93 -11.49 -1.37
C TYR A 65 40.25 -12.04 -2.76
N SER A 66 39.86 -13.29 -3.01
CA SER A 66 39.86 -13.87 -4.35
C SER A 66 38.88 -13.12 -5.27
N ASP A 67 39.13 -13.14 -6.58
CA ASP A 67 38.25 -12.45 -7.52
C ASP A 67 36.83 -13.07 -7.52
N MET A 68 36.72 -14.38 -7.29
CA MET A 68 35.43 -15.07 -7.14
C MET A 68 34.67 -14.64 -5.88
N SER A 69 35.36 -14.45 -4.74
CA SER A 69 34.71 -13.99 -3.52
C SER A 69 34.27 -12.53 -3.62
N MET A 70 35.02 -11.68 -4.33
CA MET A 70 34.60 -10.31 -4.63
C MET A 70 33.36 -10.26 -5.51
N ASP A 71 33.27 -11.15 -6.50
CA ASP A 71 32.11 -11.26 -7.38
C ASP A 71 30.86 -11.69 -6.61
N ALA A 72 30.98 -12.69 -5.73
CA ALA A 72 29.89 -13.14 -4.88
C ALA A 72 29.43 -12.07 -3.88
N VAL A 73 30.36 -11.32 -3.28
CA VAL A 73 30.02 -10.22 -2.35
C VAL A 73 29.36 -9.06 -3.09
N ALA A 74 29.81 -8.72 -4.31
CA ALA A 74 29.16 -7.70 -5.12
C ALA A 74 27.71 -8.08 -5.46
N GLU A 75 27.48 -9.34 -5.86
CA GLU A 75 26.14 -9.89 -6.12
C GLU A 75 25.27 -9.90 -4.85
N GLN A 76 25.84 -10.27 -3.70
CA GLN A 76 25.11 -10.26 -2.43
C GLN A 76 24.71 -8.84 -2.01
N ILE A 77 25.57 -7.84 -2.20
CA ILE A 77 25.25 -6.43 -1.93
C ILE A 77 24.20 -5.94 -2.93
N ASP A 78 24.27 -6.35 -4.20
CA ASP A 78 23.20 -6.08 -5.18
C ASP A 78 21.88 -6.68 -4.69
N ALA A 79 21.85 -7.96 -4.31
CA ALA A 79 20.66 -8.63 -3.80
C ALA A 79 20.09 -7.96 -2.54
N PHE A 80 20.93 -7.57 -1.58
CA PHE A 80 20.47 -6.83 -0.40
C PHE A 80 19.92 -5.45 -0.73
N TYR A 81 20.54 -4.73 -1.68
CA TYR A 81 20.02 -3.44 -2.11
C TYR A 81 18.66 -3.60 -2.81
N TRP A 82 18.52 -4.61 -3.66
CA TRP A 82 17.24 -4.95 -4.27
C TRP A 82 16.19 -5.38 -3.24
N ASN A 83 16.56 -6.15 -2.22
CA ASN A 83 15.63 -6.61 -1.18
C ASN A 83 15.28 -5.51 -0.17
N ALA A 84 16.16 -4.54 0.07
CA ALA A 84 15.89 -3.39 0.94
C ALA A 84 15.13 -2.28 0.20
N GLY A 85 15.34 -2.15 -1.11
CA GLY A 85 14.65 -1.19 -1.97
C GLY A 85 13.34 -1.71 -2.56
N ALA A 86 13.18 -3.03 -2.68
CA ALA A 86 11.88 -3.63 -2.93
C ALA A 86 11.06 -3.46 -1.64
N PRO A 87 9.94 -2.71 -1.65
CA PRO A 87 9.00 -2.82 -0.55
C PRO A 87 8.66 -4.30 -0.41
N ASP A 88 8.52 -4.78 0.81
CA ASP A 88 8.14 -6.15 1.12
C ASP A 88 6.73 -6.42 0.57
N LEU A 89 6.64 -6.65 -0.75
CA LEU A 89 5.39 -6.89 -1.49
C LEU A 89 4.73 -8.19 -1.03
N VAL A 90 5.47 -9.03 -0.31
CA VAL A 90 4.98 -10.26 0.32
C VAL A 90 4.34 -9.96 1.68
N ALA A 91 4.87 -9.03 2.47
CA ALA A 91 4.24 -8.61 3.73
C ALA A 91 2.96 -7.76 3.53
N GLN A 92 2.78 -7.15 2.34
CA GLN A 92 1.61 -6.32 2.05
C GLN A 92 0.32 -7.11 1.72
N ALA A 93 0.41 -8.43 1.49
CA ALA A 93 -0.78 -9.28 1.30
C ALA A 93 -1.43 -9.71 2.63
N ASP A 94 -0.65 -9.80 3.71
CA ASP A 94 -1.12 -10.38 4.99
C ASP A 94 -1.30 -9.36 6.13
N SER A 95 -0.90 -8.10 5.94
CA SER A 95 -1.01 -7.05 6.97
C SER A 95 -1.99 -5.94 6.59
N ALA A 96 -3.28 -6.29 6.51
CA ALA A 96 -4.39 -5.33 6.50
C ALA A 96 -4.74 -4.78 7.91
N ALA A 97 -3.85 -4.92 8.89
CA ALA A 97 -4.07 -4.45 10.26
C ALA A 97 -2.76 -4.04 10.93
N GLY A 98 -2.43 -2.75 10.81
CA GLY A 98 -1.50 -2.07 11.71
C GLY A 98 -0.01 -2.18 11.35
N ALA A 99 0.54 -1.11 10.77
CA ALA A 99 1.93 -0.73 10.97
C ALA A 99 2.14 0.74 10.58
N GLU A 100 1.88 1.61 11.55
CA GLU A 100 2.64 2.85 11.75
C GLU A 100 4.15 2.53 11.65
N GLY A 101 4.86 3.07 10.64
CA GLY A 101 6.27 2.73 10.44
C GLY A 101 6.90 3.04 9.10
N LYS A 102 6.17 3.58 8.11
CA LYS A 102 6.79 4.25 6.96
C LYS A 102 6.93 5.72 7.31
N GLU A 103 8.14 6.26 7.24
CA GLU A 103 8.44 7.69 7.35
C GLU A 103 7.47 8.46 6.42
N SER A 104 6.41 9.02 7.00
CA SER A 104 5.18 9.38 6.31
C SER A 104 5.31 10.61 5.39
N GLY A 105 6.51 11.17 5.24
CA GLY A 105 6.74 12.45 4.57
C GLY A 105 7.81 12.45 3.50
N THR A 106 8.52 11.34 3.26
CA THR A 106 9.59 11.30 2.25
C THR A 106 9.08 10.67 0.95
N LEU A 107 9.17 11.44 -0.13
CA LEU A 107 8.93 10.96 -1.49
C LEU A 107 10.26 10.44 -2.08
N TYR A 108 10.21 9.28 -2.72
CA TYR A 108 11.38 8.70 -3.38
C TYR A 108 11.32 8.94 -4.89
N VAL A 109 12.50 9.03 -5.52
CA VAL A 109 12.62 9.11 -6.98
C VAL A 109 12.10 7.79 -7.58
N GLY A 110 10.91 7.83 -8.17
CA GLY A 110 10.20 6.65 -8.67
C GLY A 110 8.80 6.46 -8.09
N ASP A 111 8.41 7.22 -7.07
CA ASP A 111 7.04 7.21 -6.56
C ASP A 111 6.06 7.72 -7.63
N ASP A 112 4.97 6.98 -7.82
CA ASP A 112 3.94 7.34 -8.78
C ASP A 112 3.11 8.53 -8.26
N LEU A 113 3.29 9.69 -8.90
CA LEU A 113 2.55 10.92 -8.63
C LEU A 113 1.11 10.89 -9.18
N SER A 114 0.67 9.77 -9.75
CA SER A 114 -0.75 9.54 -10.03
C SER A 114 -1.53 9.20 -8.76
N LEU A 115 -0.90 8.73 -7.67
CA LEU A 115 -1.59 8.31 -6.45
C LEU A 115 -1.80 9.47 -5.49
N ASP A 116 -3.05 9.70 -5.03
CA ASP A 116 -3.40 10.85 -4.18
C ASP A 116 -2.59 10.88 -2.87
N GLU A 117 -2.23 9.71 -2.34
CA GLU A 117 -1.36 9.56 -1.18
C GLU A 117 0.03 10.19 -1.40
N ASN A 118 0.62 10.01 -2.57
CA ASN A 118 1.92 10.58 -2.90
C ASN A 118 1.83 12.07 -3.21
N ILE A 119 0.73 12.49 -3.86
CA ILE A 119 0.43 13.91 -4.09
C ILE A 119 0.34 14.67 -2.76
N SER A 120 -0.27 14.07 -1.74
CA SER A 120 -0.42 14.69 -0.41
C SER A 120 0.90 14.90 0.35
N LYS A 121 1.95 14.15 -0.02
CA LYS A 121 3.29 14.25 0.59
C LYS A 121 4.15 15.34 -0.06
N LEU A 122 3.72 15.91 -1.19
CA LEU A 122 4.47 16.96 -1.88
C LEU A 122 4.51 18.22 -1.02
N SER A 123 5.72 18.76 -0.83
CA SER A 123 5.89 20.03 -0.14
C SER A 123 5.27 21.18 -0.96
N PRO A 124 4.62 22.14 -0.29
CA PRO A 124 4.06 23.31 -0.96
C PRO A 124 5.11 24.33 -1.38
N THR A 125 6.41 24.11 -1.11
CA THR A 125 7.52 24.97 -1.53
C THR A 125 8.68 24.11 -2.00
N TRP A 126 9.43 24.60 -2.99
CA TRP A 126 10.66 23.97 -3.46
C TRP A 126 11.87 24.53 -2.71
N ASP A 127 12.53 23.71 -1.89
CA ASP A 127 13.72 24.11 -1.14
C ASP A 127 15.00 23.77 -1.95
N ALA A 128 15.41 24.70 -2.82
CA ALA A 128 16.59 24.58 -3.69
C ALA A 128 17.93 24.38 -2.93
N SER A 129 17.94 24.57 -1.61
CA SER A 129 19.10 24.31 -0.74
C SER A 129 19.39 22.82 -0.51
N THR A 130 18.42 21.95 -0.81
CA THR A 130 18.53 20.50 -0.62
C THR A 130 19.09 19.79 -1.85
N ASP A 131 19.17 20.48 -2.99
CA ASP A 131 19.66 19.89 -4.23
C ASP A 131 21.19 19.65 -4.18
N PRO A 132 21.67 18.45 -4.56
CA PRO A 132 23.09 18.16 -4.61
C PRO A 132 23.77 19.03 -5.68
N PRO A 133 24.98 19.56 -5.44
CA PRO A 133 25.64 20.57 -6.29
C PRO A 133 26.17 20.05 -7.65
N GLY A 134 25.47 19.11 -8.30
CA GLY A 134 25.86 18.51 -9.57
C GLY A 134 24.72 17.99 -10.46
N SER A 135 23.45 18.22 -10.10
CA SER A 135 22.27 17.86 -10.93
C SER A 135 21.81 19.00 -11.86
N SER A 136 22.61 20.06 -12.02
CA SER A 136 22.31 21.27 -12.78
C SER A 136 22.52 21.14 -14.30
N GLU A 137 22.24 19.97 -14.90
CA GLU A 137 22.16 19.84 -16.36
C GLU A 137 20.73 19.93 -16.89
N ASP A 138 19.73 19.76 -16.03
CA ASP A 138 18.33 20.04 -16.33
C ASP A 138 18.02 21.49 -15.92
N ALA A 139 17.35 22.24 -16.81
CA ALA A 139 17.07 23.68 -16.70
C ALA A 139 16.72 24.13 -15.28
N ASP A 140 17.28 25.26 -14.82
CA ASP A 140 16.92 25.93 -13.57
C ASP A 140 15.39 25.93 -13.41
N VAL A 141 14.87 25.00 -12.61
CA VAL A 141 13.44 24.90 -12.35
C VAL A 141 13.12 26.00 -11.35
N ASP A 142 12.58 27.11 -11.86
CA ASP A 142 12.14 28.21 -11.00
C ASP A 142 11.08 27.71 -10.02
N GLN A 143 11.11 28.21 -8.78
CA GLN A 143 10.13 27.88 -7.74
C GLN A 143 8.68 28.06 -8.24
N ASP A 144 8.42 29.09 -9.05
CA ASP A 144 7.10 29.37 -9.63
C ASP A 144 6.63 28.25 -10.58
N THR A 145 7.55 27.64 -11.33
CA THR A 145 7.23 26.53 -12.24
C THR A 145 6.85 25.27 -11.46
N TYR A 146 7.54 25.00 -10.34
CA TYR A 146 7.17 23.94 -9.42
C TYR A 146 5.77 24.18 -8.84
N MET A 147 5.48 25.38 -8.35
CA MET A 147 4.18 25.73 -7.76
C MET A 147 3.02 25.57 -8.74
N THR A 148 3.21 26.03 -9.97
CA THR A 148 2.21 25.86 -11.03
C THR A 148 2.00 24.39 -11.42
N ALA A 149 3.04 23.56 -11.36
CA ALA A 149 2.93 22.12 -11.60
C ALA A 149 2.18 21.40 -10.47
N VAL A 150 2.50 21.70 -9.20
CA VAL A 150 1.84 21.10 -8.03
C VAL A 150 0.36 21.44 -7.98
N THR A 151 0.02 22.72 -8.19
CA THR A 151 -1.40 23.17 -8.21
C THR A 151 -2.18 22.49 -9.33
N ARG A 152 -1.61 22.41 -10.54
CA ARG A 152 -2.22 21.68 -11.67
C ARG A 152 -2.43 20.20 -11.35
N LEU A 153 -1.47 19.57 -10.68
CA LEU A 153 -1.53 18.17 -10.32
C LEU A 153 -2.59 17.90 -9.24
N GLN A 154 -2.72 18.79 -8.25
CA GLN A 154 -3.80 18.77 -7.26
C GLN A 154 -5.18 18.94 -7.94
N ASP A 155 -5.34 19.88 -8.87
CA ASP A 155 -6.59 20.07 -9.62
C ASP A 155 -6.98 18.82 -10.43
N LEU A 156 -6.00 18.17 -11.08
CA LEU A 156 -6.24 16.93 -11.82
C LEU A 156 -6.62 15.76 -10.90
N SER A 157 -5.99 15.67 -9.72
CA SER A 157 -6.33 14.67 -8.71
C SER A 157 -7.77 14.84 -8.20
N ALA A 158 -8.19 16.08 -7.92
CA ALA A 158 -9.55 16.40 -7.51
C ALA A 158 -10.57 16.03 -8.61
N LYS A 159 -10.28 16.37 -9.88
CA LYS A 159 -11.13 15.96 -11.01
C LYS A 159 -11.24 14.44 -11.11
N ARG A 160 -10.14 13.70 -10.95
CA ARG A 160 -10.16 12.24 -10.96
C ARG A 160 -11.04 11.68 -9.85
N LEU A 161 -10.93 12.18 -8.63
CA LEU A 161 -11.75 11.75 -7.50
C LEU A 161 -13.25 11.96 -7.77
N THR A 162 -13.64 13.12 -8.31
CA THR A 162 -15.05 13.36 -8.66
C THR A 162 -15.57 12.39 -9.73
N LEU A 163 -14.74 12.03 -10.73
CA LEU A 163 -15.11 11.07 -11.75
C LEU A 163 -15.21 9.65 -11.18
N GLN A 164 -14.28 9.27 -10.30
CA GLN A 164 -14.35 7.98 -9.60
C GLN A 164 -15.61 7.88 -8.74
N GLN A 165 -15.97 8.93 -8.00
CA GLN A 165 -17.22 8.98 -7.25
C GLN A 165 -18.45 8.83 -8.15
N LYS A 166 -18.49 9.52 -9.29
CA LYS A 166 -19.57 9.34 -10.27
C LYS A 166 -19.63 7.91 -10.82
N LEU A 167 -18.47 7.30 -11.04
CA LEU A 167 -18.39 5.93 -11.50
C LEU A 167 -18.91 4.96 -10.42
N THR A 168 -18.50 5.13 -9.17
CA THR A 168 -18.96 4.27 -8.07
C THR A 168 -20.46 4.41 -7.87
N THR A 169 -21.02 5.62 -7.91
CA THR A 169 -22.48 5.81 -7.83
C THR A 169 -23.22 5.18 -9.01
N CYS A 170 -22.71 5.29 -10.24
CA CYS A 170 -23.31 4.57 -11.37
C CYS A 170 -23.24 3.05 -11.21
N ARG A 171 -22.13 2.51 -10.68
CA ARG A 171 -21.97 1.06 -10.41
C ARG A 171 -22.92 0.59 -9.31
N THR A 172 -23.11 1.38 -8.25
CA THR A 172 -24.06 1.04 -7.18
C THR A 172 -25.50 1.12 -7.68
N LEU A 173 -25.86 2.11 -8.49
CA LEU A 173 -27.19 2.16 -9.10
C LEU A 173 -27.42 0.98 -10.06
N LEU A 174 -26.40 0.59 -10.83
CA LEU A 174 -26.48 -0.60 -11.68
C LEU A 174 -26.66 -1.87 -10.85
N SER A 175 -25.94 -2.02 -9.74
CA SER A 175 -26.10 -3.18 -8.85
C SER A 175 -27.49 -3.23 -8.21
N LEU A 176 -28.08 -2.07 -7.86
CA LEU A 176 -29.46 -1.96 -7.39
C LEU A 176 -30.49 -2.24 -8.49
N LEU A 177 -30.18 -1.93 -9.75
CA LEU A 177 -31.05 -2.24 -10.89
C LEU A 177 -30.97 -3.71 -11.32
N LYS A 178 -29.86 -4.40 -11.01
CA LYS A 178 -29.62 -5.79 -11.42
C LYS A 178 -30.76 -6.76 -11.06
N PRO A 179 -31.40 -6.69 -9.86
CA PRO A 179 -32.56 -7.52 -9.52
C PRO A 179 -33.77 -7.29 -10.43
N TYR A 180 -33.99 -6.05 -10.91
CA TYR A 180 -35.11 -5.68 -11.78
C TYR A 180 -34.97 -6.19 -13.21
N ARG A 181 -33.80 -6.72 -13.60
CA ARG A 181 -33.60 -7.30 -14.94
C ARG A 181 -34.49 -8.52 -15.17
N ASN A 182 -34.80 -9.28 -14.12
CA ASN A 182 -35.74 -10.40 -14.11
C ASN A 182 -36.78 -10.18 -13.01
N PRO A 183 -37.76 -9.28 -13.22
CA PRO A 183 -38.67 -8.84 -12.16
C PRO A 183 -39.56 -9.98 -11.64
N GLN A 184 -39.91 -10.93 -12.52
CA GLN A 184 -40.73 -12.11 -12.21
C GLN A 184 -40.04 -13.07 -11.23
N GLY A 185 -38.71 -13.18 -11.27
CA GLY A 185 -37.95 -14.10 -10.41
C GLY A 185 -37.43 -13.47 -9.11
N ASN A 186 -37.09 -12.19 -9.11
CA ASN A 186 -36.41 -11.54 -7.98
C ASN A 186 -37.28 -10.58 -7.17
N VAL A 187 -38.18 -9.85 -7.83
CA VAL A 187 -38.95 -8.75 -7.21
C VAL A 187 -40.34 -9.23 -6.82
N GLN A 188 -41.05 -9.89 -7.75
CA GLN A 188 -42.41 -10.36 -7.54
C GLN A 188 -42.63 -11.37 -6.39
N PRO A 189 -41.75 -12.35 -6.11
CA PRO A 189 -41.97 -13.24 -4.96
C PRO A 189 -41.84 -12.52 -3.62
N ASN A 190 -41.16 -11.36 -3.59
CA ASN A 190 -40.97 -10.52 -2.41
C ASN A 190 -42.03 -9.40 -2.30
N LEU A 191 -42.96 -9.30 -3.25
CA LEU A 191 -44.11 -8.41 -3.13
C LEU A 191 -45.21 -9.10 -2.32
N VAL A 192 -45.91 -8.33 -1.48
CA VAL A 192 -47.12 -8.80 -0.79
C VAL A 192 -48.30 -8.75 -1.77
N THR A 193 -48.35 -9.67 -2.72
CA THR A 193 -49.57 -9.93 -3.50
C THR A 193 -50.32 -11.12 -2.90
N ARG A 194 -51.63 -11.24 -3.18
CA ARG A 194 -52.52 -12.25 -2.57
C ARG A 194 -52.02 -13.68 -2.77
N ASP A 195 -51.35 -13.96 -3.89
CA ASP A 195 -50.84 -15.27 -4.26
C ASP A 195 -49.31 -15.38 -4.13
N ALA A 196 -48.64 -14.37 -3.54
CA ALA A 196 -47.18 -14.41 -3.35
C ALA A 196 -46.78 -15.35 -2.20
N PRO A 197 -45.61 -16.01 -2.31
CA PRO A 197 -45.09 -16.84 -1.23
C PRO A 197 -44.92 -16.05 0.08
N LEU A 198 -44.55 -14.77 0.03
CA LEU A 198 -44.44 -13.91 1.20
C LEU A 198 -45.75 -13.74 1.97
N ALA A 199 -46.89 -13.66 1.29
CA ALA A 199 -48.19 -13.55 1.94
C ALA A 199 -48.51 -14.80 2.76
N THR A 200 -48.15 -15.99 2.26
CA THR A 200 -48.32 -17.24 3.01
C THR A 200 -47.45 -17.29 4.26
N GLU A 201 -46.22 -16.80 4.19
CA GLU A 201 -45.32 -16.69 5.35
C GLU A 201 -45.83 -15.66 6.36
N LEU A 202 -46.37 -14.51 5.91
CA LEU A 202 -47.00 -13.52 6.80
C LEU A 202 -48.26 -14.06 7.51
N VAL A 203 -49.05 -14.91 6.84
CA VAL A 203 -50.18 -15.58 7.50
C VAL A 203 -49.69 -16.56 8.56
N LYS A 204 -48.61 -17.32 8.28
CA LYS A 204 -47.98 -18.20 9.27
C LYS A 204 -47.41 -17.41 10.46
N THR A 205 -46.75 -16.29 10.24
CA THR A 205 -46.26 -15.44 11.34
C THR A 205 -47.41 -14.82 12.12
N ARG A 206 -48.49 -14.36 11.47
CA ARG A 206 -49.69 -13.86 12.16
C ARG A 206 -50.31 -14.92 13.06
N THR A 207 -50.47 -16.15 12.57
CA THR A 207 -51.03 -17.25 13.36
C THR A 207 -50.12 -17.67 14.52
N LEU A 208 -48.80 -17.69 14.30
CA LEU A 208 -47.82 -17.92 15.38
C LEU A 208 -47.85 -16.78 16.41
N ALA A 209 -47.92 -15.52 15.98
CA ALA A 209 -48.03 -14.36 16.87
C ALA A 209 -49.29 -14.43 17.73
N ILE A 210 -50.45 -14.78 17.16
CA ILE A 210 -51.69 -14.99 17.92
C ILE A 210 -51.52 -16.11 18.96
N ARG A 211 -50.89 -17.23 18.60
CA ARG A 211 -50.63 -18.33 19.56
C ARG A 211 -49.62 -17.94 20.63
N VAL A 212 -48.60 -17.17 20.30
CA VAL A 212 -47.61 -16.66 21.24
C VAL A 212 -48.28 -15.68 22.20
N VAL A 213 -49.08 -14.73 21.72
CA VAL A 213 -49.87 -13.80 22.55
C VAL A 213 -50.81 -14.58 23.47
N GLY A 214 -51.53 -15.57 22.95
CA GLY A 214 -52.40 -16.42 23.77
C GLY A 214 -51.63 -17.19 24.85
N ARG A 215 -50.51 -17.83 24.49
CA ARG A 215 -49.71 -18.62 25.43
C ARG A 215 -48.91 -17.77 26.42
N VAL A 216 -48.52 -16.55 26.05
CA VAL A 216 -47.91 -15.56 26.96
C VAL A 216 -48.95 -15.00 27.91
N GLY A 217 -50.16 -14.68 27.43
CA GLY A 217 -51.28 -14.29 28.29
C GLY A 217 -51.68 -15.39 29.29
N GLU A 218 -51.69 -16.66 28.87
CA GLU A 218 -51.91 -17.81 29.76
C GLU A 218 -50.78 -18.02 30.79
N LYS A 219 -49.53 -17.72 30.43
CA LYS A 219 -48.34 -17.94 31.27
C LYS A 219 -48.03 -16.78 32.22
N TYR A 220 -48.34 -15.55 31.84
CA TYR A 220 -47.90 -14.33 32.53
C TYR A 220 -49.07 -13.44 32.99
N GLY A 221 -50.32 -13.78 32.68
CA GLY A 221 -51.45 -12.88 32.89
C GLY A 221 -51.37 -11.65 31.97
N ASP A 222 -52.38 -10.79 32.01
CA ASP A 222 -52.45 -9.54 31.24
C ASP A 222 -51.35 -8.57 31.71
N VAL A 223 -50.12 -8.79 31.24
CA VAL A 223 -49.03 -7.83 31.42
C VAL A 223 -49.31 -6.69 30.45
N GLN A 224 -50.00 -5.67 30.96
CA GLN A 224 -50.19 -4.39 30.31
C GLN A 224 -48.83 -3.75 30.04
N VAL A 225 -48.28 -4.04 28.87
CA VAL A 225 -47.26 -3.20 28.25
C VAL A 225 -48.01 -1.97 27.74
N PRO A 226 -47.65 -0.73 28.15
CA PRO A 226 -48.37 0.46 27.74
C PRO A 226 -48.14 0.68 26.24
N ALA A 227 -49.09 0.21 25.43
CA ALA A 227 -49.19 0.54 24.03
C ALA A 227 -49.75 1.96 23.94
N THR A 228 -48.93 2.83 23.36
CA THR A 228 -49.27 4.15 22.85
C THR A 228 -50.60 4.16 22.12
N GLU A 229 -51.37 5.20 22.41
CA GLU A 229 -52.79 5.43 22.10
C GLU A 229 -53.19 5.18 20.64
N GLU A 230 -54.44 4.71 20.57
CA GLU A 230 -55.23 4.28 19.44
C GLU A 230 -55.54 5.43 18.47
N GLY A 231 -55.54 5.09 17.17
CA GLY A 231 -56.10 5.91 16.10
C GLY A 231 -57.17 5.11 15.36
N GLU A 232 -58.42 5.33 15.79
CA GLU A 232 -59.72 5.19 15.14
C GLU A 232 -59.87 4.32 13.88
N ASP A 233 -60.77 3.33 14.01
CA ASP A 233 -61.40 2.56 12.93
C ASP A 233 -62.07 3.48 11.90
N SER A 234 -61.60 3.41 10.65
CA SER A 234 -62.28 3.94 9.47
C SER A 234 -62.63 2.78 8.55
N ASP A 235 -63.90 2.38 8.58
CA ASP A 235 -64.54 1.53 7.57
C ASP A 235 -64.31 2.15 6.19
N THR A 236 -63.38 1.57 5.42
CA THR A 236 -63.10 1.95 4.04
C THR A 236 -63.56 0.83 3.12
N GLU A 237 -64.73 1.03 2.53
CA GLU A 237 -65.33 0.15 1.52
C GLU A 237 -64.38 0.05 0.31
N MET A 238 -63.74 -1.10 0.11
CA MET A 238 -62.82 -1.31 -1.01
C MET A 238 -63.59 -1.53 -2.32
N VAL A 239 -63.60 -0.49 -3.15
CA VAL A 239 -63.98 -0.56 -4.57
C VAL A 239 -62.92 -1.38 -5.32
N VAL A 240 -63.20 -2.67 -5.48
CA VAL A 240 -62.42 -3.60 -6.30
C VAL A 240 -63.08 -3.62 -7.68
N ASP A 241 -62.53 -2.93 -8.69
CA ASP A 241 -62.44 -3.52 -10.06
C ASP A 241 -61.73 -2.71 -11.18
N ASP A 242 -61.13 -1.55 -10.95
CA ASP A 242 -60.72 -0.69 -12.07
C ASP A 242 -59.20 -0.61 -12.34
N GLY A 243 -58.37 -1.31 -11.55
CA GLY A 243 -56.91 -1.25 -11.60
C GLY A 243 -56.26 -2.18 -12.62
N ASN A 244 -56.79 -3.41 -12.77
CA ASN A 244 -56.20 -4.42 -13.66
C ASN A 244 -56.35 -4.08 -15.15
N ALA A 245 -57.45 -3.43 -15.54
CA ALA A 245 -57.66 -3.00 -16.92
C ALA A 245 -56.69 -1.89 -17.35
N LYS A 246 -56.33 -0.98 -16.43
CA LYS A 246 -55.37 0.11 -16.69
C LYS A 246 -53.94 -0.44 -16.79
N LEU A 247 -53.56 -1.40 -15.95
CA LEU A 247 -52.27 -2.09 -16.02
C LEU A 247 -52.10 -2.88 -17.33
N GLY A 248 -53.13 -3.57 -17.80
CA GLY A 248 -53.09 -4.27 -19.09
C GLY A 248 -52.85 -3.34 -20.28
N LYS A 249 -53.41 -2.13 -20.23
CA LYS A 249 -53.25 -1.12 -21.29
C LYS A 249 -51.83 -0.56 -21.36
N VAL A 250 -51.19 -0.35 -20.20
CA VAL A 250 -49.81 0.15 -20.10
C VAL A 250 -48.78 -0.91 -20.50
N LEU A 251 -49.04 -2.18 -20.18
CA LEU A 251 -48.15 -3.29 -20.58
C LEU A 251 -48.22 -3.60 -22.07
N SER A 252 -49.36 -3.33 -22.73
CA SER A 252 -49.48 -3.47 -24.19
C SER A 252 -48.80 -2.37 -25.00
N SER A 253 -48.38 -1.27 -24.35
CA SER A 253 -47.72 -0.13 -24.99
C SER A 253 -46.20 -0.11 -24.83
N TRP A 254 -45.60 -1.22 -24.37
CA TRP A 254 -44.16 -1.43 -24.23
C TRP A 254 -43.65 -2.54 -25.14
#